data_AF-A0A6M0SB13-F1
#
_entry.id   AF-A0A6M0SB13-F1
#
_cell.length_a   1.000
_cell.length_b   1.000
_cell.length_c   1.000
_cell.angle_alpha   90.00
_cell.angle_beta   90.00
_cell.angle_gamma   90.00
#
_symmetry.space_group_name_H-M   'P 1'
#
loop_
_entity.id
_entity.type
_entity.pdbx_description
1 polymer ?
#
loop_
_entity_poly.entity_id
_entity_poly.type
_entity_poly.pdbx_seq_one_letter_code
_entity_poly.pdbx_strand_id
1 'polypeptide(L)'
;MTNKSTIAAMVAAQTEAMAERRKARGCLRAYKGWPGFTTTELGDWIDLCKEADVPYVDAVKIATAKTDDLLQFDSKPELIIPFFKAVETGISSRTIKGPCMVRWSCCSCMTVKSRVCNGRHDWHPDLLQLDIDDMRAFDIIFEHPAEFIHAWLRPWIKPVKQDDYPIEFRVFVRDNQVQGISNYYPQMALPDTREVQDWVDVCRAYAESLIETQKQPMNLPMLEKSPLDLSMNQWTVDFIVEAKSRMPLFLEGGPPNTPVWGAHPCCFEGKKIEGVALEL
;
A
#
# COMPACT_ATOMS: atom_id res chain seq x y z
N MET A 1 -18.10 9.72 -28.98
CA MET A 1 -16.69 9.78 -29.42
C MET A 1 -16.06 10.98 -28.74
N THR A 2 -15.29 10.74 -27.69
CA THR A 2 -14.59 11.82 -26.96
C THR A 2 -13.51 12.39 -27.86
N ASN A 3 -13.57 13.72 -28.07
CA ASN A 3 -12.72 14.40 -29.02
C ASN A 3 -11.25 14.29 -28.58
N LYS A 4 -10.36 13.84 -29.47
CA LYS A 4 -8.92 13.65 -29.16
C LYS A 4 -8.28 14.94 -28.60
N SER A 5 -8.80 16.11 -28.98
CA SER A 5 -8.36 17.40 -28.44
C SER A 5 -8.69 17.60 -26.96
N THR A 6 -9.82 17.06 -26.48
CA THR A 6 -10.24 17.14 -25.08
C THR A 6 -9.35 16.29 -24.19
N ILE A 7 -8.99 15.08 -24.63
CA ILE A 7 -8.08 14.19 -23.87
C ILE A 7 -6.68 14.81 -23.78
N ALA A 8 -6.14 15.33 -24.89
CA ALA A 8 -4.85 16.00 -24.88
C ALA A 8 -4.81 17.23 -23.96
N ALA A 9 -5.89 18.01 -23.92
CA ALA A 9 -6.01 19.16 -23.02
C ALA A 9 -6.10 18.75 -21.53
N MET A 10 -6.81 17.65 -21.22
CA MET A 10 -6.87 17.12 -19.86
C MET A 10 -5.51 16.60 -19.40
N VAL A 11 -4.80 15.86 -20.25
CA VAL A 11 -3.43 15.39 -19.95
C VAL A 11 -2.50 16.57 -19.74
N ALA A 12 -2.51 17.57 -20.62
CA ALA A 12 -1.68 18.76 -20.47
C ALA A 12 -1.98 19.54 -19.17
N ALA A 13 -3.26 19.73 -18.83
CA ALA A 13 -3.65 20.38 -17.59
C ALA A 13 -3.25 19.58 -16.34
N GLN A 14 -3.30 18.24 -16.41
CA GLN A 14 -2.87 17.37 -15.32
C GLN A 14 -1.34 17.38 -15.16
N THR A 15 -0.59 17.38 -16.27
CA THR A 15 0.87 17.54 -16.28
C THR A 15 1.30 18.90 -15.76
N GLU A 16 0.62 19.98 -16.14
CA GLU A 16 0.90 21.34 -15.68
C GLU A 16 0.54 21.51 -14.20
N ALA A 17 -0.59 20.95 -13.75
CA ALA A 17 -0.94 20.90 -12.33
C ALA A 17 0.04 20.04 -11.51
N MET A 18 0.55 18.93 -12.06
CA MET A 18 1.62 18.15 -11.42
C MET A 18 2.94 18.92 -11.38
N ALA A 19 3.30 19.65 -12.44
CA ALA A 19 4.50 20.48 -12.50
C ALA A 19 4.43 21.69 -11.55
N GLU A 20 3.26 22.33 -11.45
CA GLU A 20 2.94 23.37 -10.47
C GLU A 20 2.96 22.80 -9.05
N ARG A 21 2.39 21.61 -8.82
CA ARG A 21 2.50 20.91 -7.53
C ARG A 21 3.95 20.57 -7.20
N ARG A 22 4.78 20.15 -8.17
CA ARG A 22 6.23 19.92 -8.01
C ARG A 22 6.99 21.22 -7.73
N LYS A 23 6.65 22.33 -8.38
CA LYS A 23 7.26 23.65 -8.15
C LYS A 23 6.84 24.27 -6.81
N ALA A 24 5.56 24.21 -6.48
CA ALA A 24 5.01 24.65 -5.20
C ALA A 24 5.52 23.78 -4.04
N ARG A 25 5.77 22.49 -4.32
CA ARG A 25 6.47 21.56 -3.44
C ARG A 25 7.94 21.45 -3.82
N GLY A 26 8.69 22.55 -3.78
CA GLY A 26 10.16 22.53 -3.56
C GLY A 26 10.60 21.82 -2.26
N CYS A 27 9.75 20.94 -1.72
CA CYS A 27 9.77 20.16 -0.49
C CYS A 27 10.15 18.69 -0.72
N LEU A 28 10.59 18.27 -1.92
CA LEU A 28 11.57 17.19 -2.03
C LEU A 28 12.93 17.69 -1.50
N ARG A 29 12.96 18.35 -0.32
CA ARG A 29 14.04 18.09 0.60
C ARG A 29 13.87 16.62 0.92
N ALA A 30 14.58 15.76 0.17
CA ALA A 30 14.91 14.44 0.65
C ALA A 30 15.24 14.63 2.13
N TYR A 31 14.38 14.11 3.01
CA TYR A 31 14.60 14.13 4.45
C TYR A 31 15.76 13.16 4.69
N LYS A 32 16.96 13.63 4.31
CA LYS A 32 18.21 12.90 4.42
C LYS A 32 18.42 12.64 5.90
N GLY A 33 18.23 11.38 6.28
CA GLY A 33 18.53 10.91 7.62
C GLY A 33 17.44 11.13 8.66
N TRP A 34 16.15 11.12 8.30
CA TRP A 34 15.11 10.90 9.32
C TRP A 34 15.00 9.39 9.61
N PRO A 35 15.39 8.90 10.80
CA PRO A 35 15.34 7.47 11.16
C PRO A 35 13.93 7.02 11.58
N GLY A 36 12.89 7.52 10.90
CA GLY A 36 11.49 7.25 11.25
C GLY A 36 10.88 6.11 10.42
N PHE A 37 9.85 5.48 10.98
CA PHE A 37 9.10 4.43 10.30
C PHE A 37 8.19 5.02 9.22
N THR A 38 8.31 4.53 8.00
CA THR A 38 7.54 5.03 6.85
C THR A 38 6.35 4.11 6.59
N THR A 39 5.13 4.62 6.79
CA THR A 39 3.88 3.82 6.61
C THR A 39 3.66 3.31 5.20
N THR A 40 4.36 3.87 4.22
CA THR A 40 4.23 3.53 2.80
C THR A 40 5.46 2.80 2.26
N GLU A 41 6.38 2.34 3.11
CA GLU A 41 7.49 1.50 2.65
C GLU A 41 7.27 0.05 3.06
N LEU A 42 7.05 -0.84 2.09
CA LEU A 42 6.84 -2.26 2.35
C LEU A 42 8.01 -2.90 3.12
N GLY A 43 9.25 -2.44 2.89
CA GLY A 43 10.42 -2.91 3.62
C GLY A 43 10.29 -2.70 5.14
N ASP A 44 9.95 -1.47 5.55
CA ASP A 44 9.78 -1.10 6.96
C ASP A 44 8.72 -1.99 7.64
N TRP A 45 7.61 -2.25 6.95
CA TRP A 45 6.56 -3.12 7.45
C TRP A 45 6.99 -4.57 7.59
N ILE A 46 7.72 -5.12 6.62
CA ILE A 46 8.21 -6.50 6.67
C ILE A 46 9.18 -6.66 7.83
N ASP A 47 10.07 -5.70 8.05
CA ASP A 47 11.01 -5.76 9.15
C ASP A 47 10.30 -5.62 10.50
N LEU A 48 9.28 -4.75 10.60
CA LEU A 48 8.42 -4.67 11.78
C LEU A 48 7.66 -5.97 12.05
N CYS A 49 7.11 -6.62 11.01
CA CYS A 49 6.41 -7.90 11.16
C CYS A 49 7.35 -9.00 11.68
N LYS A 50 8.60 -9.06 11.18
CA LYS A 50 9.60 -10.02 11.68
C LYS A 50 9.93 -9.79 13.15
N GLU A 51 10.12 -8.53 13.53
CA GLU A 51 10.45 -8.16 14.91
C GLU A 51 9.27 -8.45 15.87
N ALA A 52 8.04 -8.25 15.41
CA ALA A 52 6.81 -8.51 16.17
C ALA A 52 6.32 -9.97 16.11
N ASP A 53 7.02 -10.87 15.41
CA ASP A 53 6.60 -12.25 15.12
C ASP A 53 5.19 -12.34 14.50
N VAL A 54 4.85 -11.38 13.64
CA VAL A 54 3.57 -11.33 12.92
C VAL A 54 3.74 -11.99 11.54
N PRO A 55 2.94 -13.03 11.20
CA PRO A 55 2.99 -13.65 9.89
C PRO A 55 2.69 -12.65 8.77
N TYR A 56 3.50 -12.69 7.71
CA TYR A 56 3.40 -11.78 6.57
C TYR A 56 3.52 -12.52 5.24
N VAL A 57 2.98 -11.94 4.18
CA VAL A 57 3.24 -12.43 2.82
C VAL A 57 4.65 -12.00 2.41
N ASP A 58 5.51 -12.97 2.15
CA ASP A 58 6.91 -12.75 1.77
C ASP A 58 7.10 -11.71 0.65
N ALA A 59 8.25 -11.04 0.66
CA ALA A 59 8.65 -10.17 -0.43
C ALA A 59 10.17 -10.13 -0.60
N VAL A 60 10.61 -9.98 -1.84
CA VAL A 60 12.02 -9.78 -2.18
C VAL A 60 12.15 -8.45 -2.90
N LYS A 61 12.99 -7.55 -2.37
CA LYS A 61 13.33 -6.31 -3.06
C LYS A 61 14.18 -6.63 -4.28
N ILE A 62 13.70 -6.23 -5.46
CA ILE A 62 14.36 -6.56 -6.74
C ILE A 62 15.00 -5.35 -7.43
N ALA A 63 14.54 -4.13 -7.12
CA ALA A 63 15.12 -2.93 -7.68
C ALA A 63 14.97 -1.73 -6.74
N THR A 64 15.79 -0.70 -6.95
CA THR A 64 15.77 0.56 -6.22
C THR A 64 16.08 1.69 -7.20
N ALA A 65 15.32 2.77 -7.12
CA ALA A 65 15.57 4.00 -7.87
C ALA A 65 15.49 5.19 -6.93
N LYS A 66 16.16 6.28 -7.29
CA LYS A 66 15.83 7.58 -6.69
C LYS A 66 14.45 7.99 -7.15
N THR A 67 13.64 8.50 -6.23
CA THR A 67 12.31 8.98 -6.55
C THR A 67 12.36 10.10 -7.59
N ASP A 68 13.32 11.01 -7.49
CA ASP A 68 13.50 12.10 -8.45
C ASP A 68 13.78 11.62 -9.88
N ASP A 69 14.50 10.51 -10.04
CA ASP A 69 14.79 9.91 -11.34
C ASP A 69 13.50 9.31 -11.93
N LEU A 70 12.71 8.62 -11.11
CA LEU A 70 11.39 8.10 -11.51
C LEU A 70 10.45 9.24 -11.90
N LEU A 71 10.39 10.32 -11.14
CA LEU A 71 9.51 11.47 -11.44
C LEU A 71 9.89 12.19 -12.74
N GLN A 72 11.10 11.99 -13.25
CA GLN A 72 11.58 12.57 -14.52
C GLN A 72 11.42 11.63 -15.72
N PHE A 73 10.79 10.45 -15.57
CA PHE A 73 10.78 9.39 -16.60
C PHE A 73 10.31 9.86 -17.99
N ASP A 74 9.34 10.77 -18.09
CA ASP A 74 8.87 11.31 -19.37
C ASP A 74 9.92 12.17 -20.09
N SER A 75 10.70 12.92 -19.32
CA SER A 75 11.66 13.92 -19.84
C SER A 75 13.09 13.39 -19.96
N LYS A 76 13.43 12.39 -19.14
CA LYS A 76 14.77 11.79 -19.01
C LYS A 76 14.65 10.28 -18.76
N PRO A 77 14.09 9.52 -19.71
CA PRO A 77 13.84 8.08 -19.54
C PRO A 77 15.13 7.30 -19.26
N GLU A 78 16.29 7.77 -19.70
CA GLU A 78 17.59 7.15 -19.46
C GLU A 78 17.94 7.00 -17.96
N LEU A 79 17.38 7.85 -17.09
CA LEU A 79 17.63 7.81 -15.65
C LEU A 79 16.99 6.58 -14.98
N ILE A 80 15.89 6.07 -15.53
CA ILE A 80 15.14 4.96 -14.95
C ILE A 80 15.37 3.62 -15.67
N ILE A 81 16.04 3.63 -16.84
CA ILE A 81 16.44 2.39 -17.54
C ILE A 81 17.18 1.39 -16.63
N PRO A 82 18.16 1.81 -15.78
CA PRO A 82 18.83 0.86 -14.90
C PRO A 82 17.89 0.19 -13.89
N PHE A 83 16.87 0.91 -13.41
CA PHE A 83 15.86 0.37 -12.51
C PHE A 83 15.04 -0.74 -13.18
N PHE A 84 14.53 -0.50 -14.40
CA PHE A 84 13.75 -1.51 -15.11
C PHE A 84 14.57 -2.73 -15.50
N LYS A 85 15.84 -2.55 -15.89
CA LYS A 85 16.77 -3.68 -16.09
C LYS A 85 16.95 -4.51 -14.80
N ALA A 86 17.02 -3.85 -13.64
CA ALA A 86 17.09 -4.53 -12.36
C ALA A 86 15.78 -5.28 -12.03
N VAL A 87 14.62 -4.69 -12.34
CA VAL A 87 13.31 -5.36 -12.21
C VAL A 87 13.25 -6.62 -13.08
N GLU A 88 13.57 -6.52 -14.37
CA GLU A 88 13.63 -7.65 -15.31
C GLU A 88 14.56 -8.75 -14.83
N THR A 89 15.76 -8.35 -14.37
CA THR A 89 16.74 -9.28 -13.81
C THR A 89 16.18 -9.97 -12.57
N GLY A 90 15.60 -9.24 -11.62
CA GLY A 90 15.03 -9.79 -10.39
C GLY A 90 13.84 -10.72 -10.63
N ILE A 91 13.00 -10.44 -11.63
CA ILE A 91 11.94 -11.35 -12.07
C ILE A 91 12.53 -12.64 -12.65
N SER A 92 13.59 -12.51 -13.48
CA SER A 92 14.23 -13.63 -14.16
C SER A 92 15.03 -14.52 -13.22
N SER A 93 15.66 -13.92 -12.21
CA SER A 93 16.48 -14.60 -11.20
C SER A 93 15.69 -14.97 -9.94
N ARG A 94 14.35 -14.91 -9.99
CA ARG A 94 13.51 -15.03 -8.79
C ARG A 94 13.73 -16.36 -8.07
N THR A 95 13.85 -16.27 -6.75
CA THR A 95 13.90 -17.43 -5.85
C THR A 95 12.50 -17.91 -5.44
N ILE A 96 11.51 -17.02 -5.54
CA ILE A 96 10.09 -17.32 -5.26
C ILE A 96 9.57 -18.30 -6.32
N LYS A 97 9.16 -19.48 -5.88
CA LYS A 97 8.55 -20.51 -6.72
C LYS A 97 7.06 -20.22 -6.93
N GLY A 98 6.57 -20.53 -8.13
CA GLY A 98 5.15 -20.41 -8.46
C GLY A 98 4.74 -19.01 -8.94
N PRO A 99 3.42 -18.74 -8.94
CA PRO A 99 2.89 -17.47 -9.40
C PRO A 99 3.30 -16.33 -8.44
N CYS A 100 3.65 -15.17 -8.99
CA CYS A 100 4.14 -14.01 -8.24
C CYS A 100 3.69 -12.70 -8.89
N MET A 101 3.74 -11.62 -8.13
CA MET A 101 3.46 -10.27 -8.60
C MET A 101 4.62 -9.33 -8.30
N VAL A 102 4.84 -8.35 -9.17
CA VAL A 102 5.71 -7.21 -8.92
C VAL A 102 4.86 -6.03 -8.47
N ARG A 103 5.36 -5.26 -7.51
CA ARG A 103 4.70 -4.06 -7.01
C ARG A 103 5.70 -2.98 -6.64
N TRP A 104 5.21 -1.76 -6.52
CA TRP A 104 5.91 -0.69 -5.85
C TRP A 104 5.96 -0.94 -4.34
N SER A 105 6.95 -0.37 -3.66
CA SER A 105 7.03 -0.47 -2.20
C SER A 105 5.83 0.17 -1.51
N CYS A 106 5.28 1.23 -2.09
CA CYS A 106 4.18 1.99 -1.52
C CYS A 106 2.78 1.48 -1.85
N CYS A 107 2.62 0.67 -2.90
CA CYS A 107 1.33 0.05 -3.22
C CYS A 107 1.47 -1.09 -4.23
N SER A 108 0.45 -1.94 -4.29
CA SER A 108 0.20 -2.74 -5.49
C SER A 108 -0.18 -1.85 -6.68
N CYS A 109 0.15 -2.29 -7.89
CA CYS A 109 -0.19 -1.55 -9.12
C CYS A 109 -1.71 -1.41 -9.27
N MET A 110 -2.16 -0.34 -9.92
CA MET A 110 -3.56 -0.08 -10.22
C MET A 110 -4.22 -1.26 -10.96
N THR A 111 -3.48 -1.91 -11.87
CA THR A 111 -3.95 -3.12 -12.57
C THR A 111 -4.28 -4.25 -11.61
N VAL A 112 -3.45 -4.49 -10.59
CA VAL A 112 -3.71 -5.48 -9.54
C VAL A 112 -4.95 -5.07 -8.75
N LYS A 113 -4.97 -3.82 -8.25
CA LYS A 113 -6.11 -3.28 -7.47
C LYS A 113 -7.42 -3.42 -8.22
N SER A 114 -7.44 -3.01 -9.49
CA SER A 114 -8.64 -3.04 -10.34
C SER A 114 -9.16 -4.45 -10.53
N ARG A 115 -8.29 -5.44 -10.76
CA ARG A 115 -8.72 -6.84 -10.87
C ARG A 115 -9.34 -7.32 -9.56
N VAL A 116 -8.61 -7.07 -8.48
CA VAL A 116 -9.00 -7.55 -7.15
C VAL A 116 -10.32 -6.88 -6.72
N CYS A 117 -10.46 -5.56 -6.82
CA CYS A 117 -11.73 -4.89 -6.46
C CYS A 117 -12.93 -5.28 -7.34
N ASN A 118 -12.72 -6.00 -8.45
CA ASN A 118 -13.78 -6.48 -9.35
C ASN A 118 -13.98 -8.00 -9.31
N GLY A 119 -13.54 -8.70 -8.25
CA GLY A 119 -13.74 -10.15 -8.13
C GLY A 119 -12.74 -11.00 -8.94
N ARG A 120 -11.73 -10.40 -9.59
CA ARG A 120 -10.70 -11.11 -10.37
C ARG A 120 -9.40 -11.22 -9.58
N HIS A 121 -9.08 -12.42 -9.12
CA HIS A 121 -8.00 -12.67 -8.16
C HIS A 121 -7.12 -13.86 -8.54
N ASP A 122 -7.17 -14.27 -9.80
CA ASP A 122 -6.22 -15.20 -10.35
C ASP A 122 -4.90 -14.50 -10.67
N TRP A 123 -3.82 -15.26 -10.55
CA TRP A 123 -2.54 -14.79 -11.04
C TRP A 123 -2.58 -14.70 -12.56
N HIS A 124 -1.97 -13.66 -13.10
CA HIS A 124 -1.80 -13.48 -14.54
C HIS A 124 -0.36 -13.01 -14.85
N PRO A 125 0.22 -13.41 -15.99
CA PRO A 125 1.60 -13.05 -16.33
C PRO A 125 1.93 -11.56 -16.35
N ASP A 126 0.95 -10.71 -16.66
CA ASP A 126 1.13 -9.25 -16.63
C ASP A 126 1.20 -8.66 -15.22
N LEU A 127 0.84 -9.41 -14.16
CA LEU A 127 1.10 -9.00 -12.78
C LEU A 127 2.59 -9.07 -12.44
N LEU A 128 3.41 -9.67 -13.31
CA LEU A 128 4.87 -9.56 -13.25
C LEU A 128 5.40 -8.26 -13.87
N GLN A 129 4.57 -7.52 -14.60
CA GLN A 129 4.96 -6.23 -15.16
C GLN A 129 4.74 -5.14 -14.11
N LEU A 130 5.68 -4.21 -14.04
CA LEU A 130 5.59 -3.03 -13.19
C LEU A 130 5.30 -1.82 -14.10
N ASP A 131 4.10 -1.26 -13.96
CA ASP A 131 3.69 -0.09 -14.74
C ASP A 131 4.47 1.15 -14.25
N ILE A 132 5.26 1.75 -15.15
CA ILE A 132 6.11 2.90 -14.84
C ILE A 132 5.30 4.15 -14.48
N ASP A 133 4.16 4.31 -15.13
CA ASP A 133 3.23 5.45 -15.04
C ASP A 133 2.02 5.11 -14.15
N ASP A 134 2.20 4.19 -13.19
CA ASP A 134 1.14 3.80 -12.28
C ASP A 134 0.64 5.01 -11.47
N MET A 135 -0.57 5.46 -11.80
CA MET A 135 -1.18 6.65 -11.18
C MET A 135 -1.25 6.53 -9.65
N ARG A 136 -1.54 5.33 -9.12
CA ARG A 136 -1.65 5.12 -7.67
C ARG A 136 -0.28 5.26 -7.01
N ALA A 137 0.76 4.70 -7.62
CA ALA A 137 2.13 4.86 -7.10
C ALA A 137 2.53 6.33 -7.10
N PHE A 138 2.27 7.08 -8.17
CA PHE A 138 2.60 8.50 -8.24
C PHE A 138 1.85 9.34 -7.20
N ASP A 139 0.55 9.10 -7.02
CA ASP A 139 -0.23 9.78 -5.97
C ASP A 139 0.42 9.57 -4.59
N ILE A 140 0.78 8.34 -4.26
CA ILE A 140 1.42 8.03 -2.97
C ILE A 140 2.83 8.60 -2.88
N ILE A 141 3.64 8.55 -3.94
CA ILE A 141 4.99 9.15 -3.97
C ILE A 141 4.90 10.66 -3.72
N PHE A 142 3.91 11.33 -4.30
CA PHE A 142 3.72 12.76 -4.09
C PHE A 142 3.23 13.10 -2.69
N GLU A 143 2.40 12.24 -2.08
CA GLU A 143 1.88 12.40 -0.72
C GLU A 143 2.87 11.95 0.36
N HIS A 144 3.75 11.01 0.04
CA HIS A 144 4.72 10.40 0.95
C HIS A 144 6.09 10.34 0.28
N PRO A 145 6.72 11.51 0.03
CA PRO A 145 8.00 11.55 -0.67
C PRO A 145 9.09 10.86 0.14
N ALA A 146 9.77 9.90 -0.49
CA ALA A 146 10.96 9.25 0.01
C ALA A 146 12.14 9.50 -0.96
N GLU A 147 13.38 9.44 -0.48
CA GLU A 147 14.57 9.60 -1.35
C GLU A 147 14.63 8.49 -2.40
N PHE A 148 14.23 7.27 -2.01
CA PHE A 148 14.23 6.09 -2.84
C PHE A 148 12.84 5.47 -2.92
N ILE A 149 12.58 4.82 -4.04
CA ILE A 149 11.45 3.92 -4.22
C ILE A 149 11.98 2.56 -4.67
N HIS A 150 11.27 1.51 -4.27
CA HIS A 150 11.68 0.13 -4.51
C HIS A 150 10.61 -0.64 -5.28
N ALA A 151 11.07 -1.59 -6.10
CA ALA A 151 10.21 -2.64 -6.63
C ALA A 151 10.39 -3.91 -5.80
N TRP A 152 9.29 -4.57 -5.51
CA TRP A 152 9.23 -5.79 -4.72
C TRP A 152 8.55 -6.89 -5.52
N LEU A 153 9.12 -8.08 -5.47
CA LEU A 153 8.52 -9.31 -5.97
C LEU A 153 7.88 -10.06 -4.79
N ARG A 154 6.61 -10.42 -4.91
CA ARG A 154 5.86 -11.17 -3.88
C ARG A 154 5.25 -12.45 -4.45
N PRO A 155 5.17 -13.54 -3.68
CA PRO A 155 4.38 -14.68 -4.09
C PRO A 155 2.91 -14.29 -4.23
N TRP A 156 2.24 -14.85 -5.23
CA TRP A 156 0.80 -14.75 -5.32
C TRP A 156 0.19 -15.73 -4.33
N ILE A 157 -0.45 -15.21 -3.31
CA ILE A 157 -1.17 -16.02 -2.32
C ILE A 157 -2.58 -16.29 -2.80
N LYS A 158 -3.10 -17.47 -2.47
CA LYS A 158 -4.51 -17.80 -2.70
C LYS A 158 -5.30 -17.42 -1.45
N PRO A 159 -6.19 -16.41 -1.50
CA PRO A 159 -6.97 -16.04 -0.33
C PRO A 159 -8.19 -16.94 -0.14
N VAL A 160 -8.71 -16.98 1.09
CA VAL A 160 -10.10 -17.33 1.35
C VAL A 160 -11.01 -16.34 0.64
N LYS A 161 -12.17 -16.79 0.18
CA LYS A 161 -13.11 -15.96 -0.57
C LYS A 161 -14.52 -15.99 -0.01
N GLN A 162 -15.22 -14.87 -0.21
CA GLN A 162 -16.66 -14.70 -0.06
C GLN A 162 -17.17 -13.97 -1.31
N ASP A 163 -18.14 -14.56 -2.01
CA ASP A 163 -18.72 -14.00 -3.24
C ASP A 163 -17.67 -13.54 -4.27
N ASP A 164 -16.66 -14.40 -4.48
CA ASP A 164 -15.46 -14.17 -5.29
C ASP A 164 -14.45 -13.12 -4.80
N TYR A 165 -14.79 -12.31 -3.79
CA TYR A 165 -13.87 -11.37 -3.15
C TYR A 165 -12.97 -12.06 -2.10
N PRO A 166 -11.68 -11.69 -1.99
CA PRO A 166 -10.80 -12.08 -0.91
C PRO A 166 -11.35 -11.60 0.41
N ILE A 167 -11.18 -12.42 1.44
CA ILE A 167 -11.36 -11.97 2.80
C ILE A 167 -10.08 -11.24 3.22
N GLU A 168 -10.21 -9.93 3.34
CA GLU A 168 -9.14 -9.01 3.72
C GLU A 168 -9.71 -8.01 4.73
N PHE A 169 -8.93 -7.73 5.77
CA PHE A 169 -9.29 -6.83 6.85
C PHE A 169 -8.33 -5.66 6.89
N ARG A 170 -8.87 -4.44 7.00
CA ARG A 170 -8.09 -3.26 7.35
C ARG A 170 -8.25 -2.96 8.83
N VAL A 171 -7.15 -2.90 9.55
CA VAL A 171 -7.08 -2.44 10.94
C VAL A 171 -6.62 -0.99 10.96
N PHE A 172 -7.35 -0.15 11.70
CA PHE A 172 -7.06 1.26 11.86
C PHE A 172 -6.45 1.51 13.24
N VAL A 173 -5.25 2.06 13.26
CA VAL A 173 -4.49 2.36 14.47
C VAL A 173 -4.31 3.85 14.63
N ARG A 174 -4.58 4.33 15.84
CA ARG A 174 -4.40 5.72 16.24
C ARG A 174 -4.07 5.80 17.71
N ASP A 175 -3.13 6.68 18.05
CA ASP A 175 -2.68 6.95 19.41
C ASP A 175 -2.25 5.65 20.15
N ASN A 176 -1.51 4.77 19.45
CA ASN A 176 -1.10 3.45 19.94
C ASN A 176 -2.25 2.49 20.28
N GLN A 177 -3.41 2.65 19.65
CA GLN A 177 -4.57 1.79 19.89
C GLN A 177 -5.26 1.39 18.59
N VAL A 178 -5.74 0.15 18.54
CA VAL A 178 -6.67 -0.31 17.50
C VAL A 178 -8.01 0.39 17.70
N GLN A 179 -8.36 1.28 16.77
CA GLN A 179 -9.63 2.00 16.78
C GLN A 179 -10.75 1.18 16.15
N GLY A 180 -10.46 0.56 15.02
CA GLY A 180 -11.46 -0.21 14.28
C GLY A 180 -10.86 -1.23 13.34
N ILE A 181 -11.65 -2.23 12.98
CA ILE A 181 -11.31 -3.29 12.02
C ILE A 181 -12.44 -3.36 11.00
N SER A 182 -12.11 -3.26 9.71
CA SER A 182 -13.07 -3.26 8.62
C SER A 182 -12.82 -4.43 7.68
N ASN A 183 -13.89 -5.03 7.15
CA ASN A 183 -13.78 -5.73 5.86
C ASN A 183 -13.26 -4.74 4.81
N TYR A 184 -12.27 -5.13 4.02
CA TYR A 184 -11.59 -4.24 3.09
C TYR A 184 -12.47 -3.88 1.88
N TYR A 185 -13.42 -4.74 1.50
CA TYR A 185 -14.26 -4.60 0.30
C TYR A 185 -15.70 -4.20 0.65
N PRO A 186 -16.06 -2.91 0.68
CA PRO A 186 -17.42 -2.46 1.01
C PRO A 186 -18.50 -2.95 0.03
N GLN A 187 -18.08 -3.37 -1.17
CA GLN A 187 -18.96 -3.91 -2.21
C GLN A 187 -19.51 -5.29 -1.86
N MET A 188 -18.93 -5.98 -0.88
CA MET A 188 -19.29 -7.32 -0.44
C MET A 188 -19.51 -7.30 1.07
N ALA A 189 -20.72 -7.65 1.52
CA ALA A 189 -21.00 -7.80 2.94
C ALA A 189 -20.38 -9.11 3.44
N LEU A 190 -19.51 -9.02 4.45
CA LEU A 190 -18.90 -10.20 5.05
C LEU A 190 -19.77 -10.70 6.22
N PRO A 191 -20.26 -11.95 6.20
CA PRO A 191 -21.15 -12.45 7.26
C PRO A 191 -20.48 -12.45 8.64
N ASP A 192 -21.20 -11.95 9.65
CA ASP A 192 -20.77 -12.00 11.04
C ASP A 192 -20.92 -13.42 11.62
N THR A 193 -19.95 -14.27 11.29
CA THR A 193 -19.88 -15.65 11.78
C THR A 193 -18.76 -15.81 12.79
N ARG A 194 -18.81 -16.88 13.59
CA ARG A 194 -17.76 -17.17 14.56
C ARG A 194 -16.37 -17.21 13.93
N GLU A 195 -16.24 -17.81 12.76
CA GLU A 195 -14.96 -17.90 12.04
C GLU A 195 -14.44 -16.53 11.59
N VAL A 196 -15.32 -15.65 11.11
CA VAL A 196 -14.94 -14.27 10.76
C VAL A 196 -14.51 -13.50 12.00
N GLN A 197 -15.19 -13.68 13.13
CA GLN A 197 -14.78 -13.07 14.40
C GLN A 197 -13.42 -13.59 14.88
N ASP A 198 -13.15 -14.89 14.75
CA ASP A 198 -11.83 -15.44 15.09
C ASP A 198 -10.73 -14.82 14.22
N TRP A 199 -10.97 -14.52 12.93
CA TRP A 199 -10.01 -13.78 12.10
C TRP A 199 -9.85 -12.32 12.50
N VAL A 200 -10.94 -11.65 12.88
CA VAL A 200 -10.91 -10.27 13.39
C VAL A 200 -10.07 -10.19 14.67
N ASP A 201 -10.24 -11.15 15.58
CA ASP A 201 -9.47 -11.24 16.83
C ASP A 201 -7.98 -11.46 16.55
N VAL A 202 -7.63 -12.30 15.58
CA VAL A 202 -6.23 -12.50 15.15
C VAL A 202 -5.66 -11.22 14.53
N CYS A 203 -6.39 -10.53 13.66
CA CYS A 203 -5.93 -9.27 13.06
C CYS A 203 -5.70 -8.19 14.13
N ARG A 204 -6.57 -8.15 15.16
CA ARG A 204 -6.40 -7.26 16.31
C ARG A 204 -5.11 -7.59 17.07
N ALA A 205 -4.92 -8.85 17.45
CA ALA A 205 -3.74 -9.29 18.19
C ALA A 205 -2.45 -8.98 17.41
N TYR A 206 -2.42 -9.23 16.10
CA TYR A 206 -1.27 -8.87 15.27
C TYR A 206 -1.03 -7.36 15.23
N ALA A 207 -2.07 -6.54 15.07
CA ALA A 207 -1.93 -5.09 15.08
C ALA A 207 -1.42 -4.57 16.45
N GLU A 208 -1.88 -5.15 17.55
CA GLU A 208 -1.40 -4.85 18.90
C GLU A 208 0.09 -5.20 19.06
N SER A 209 0.54 -6.37 18.59
CA SER A 209 1.97 -6.71 18.55
C SER A 209 2.79 -5.72 17.71
N LEU A 210 2.27 -5.29 16.56
CA LEU A 210 2.95 -4.28 15.72
C LEU A 210 3.05 -2.93 16.44
N ILE A 211 2.01 -2.49 17.15
CA ILE A 211 2.02 -1.27 17.98
C ILE A 211 3.07 -1.38 19.09
N GLU A 212 3.15 -2.53 19.75
CA GLU A 212 4.11 -2.77 20.83
C GLU A 212 5.54 -2.80 20.33
N THR A 213 5.80 -3.30 19.12
CA THR A 213 7.15 -3.41 18.57
C THR A 213 7.61 -2.11 17.90
N GLN A 214 6.71 -1.38 17.25
CA GLN A 214 7.05 -0.12 16.59
C GLN A 214 7.37 0.93 17.66
N LYS A 215 8.63 1.37 17.71
CA LYS A 215 9.11 2.42 18.64
C LYS A 215 9.63 3.69 17.97
N GLN A 216 9.70 3.71 16.65
CA GLN A 216 10.25 4.85 15.92
C GLN A 216 9.17 5.94 15.72
N PRO A 217 9.52 7.22 15.67
CA PRO A 217 8.57 8.23 15.23
C PRO A 217 8.06 7.94 13.81
N MET A 218 6.80 8.28 13.56
CA MET A 218 6.17 8.14 12.25
C MET A 218 6.76 9.18 11.28
N ASN A 219 7.21 8.72 10.11
CA ASN A 219 7.67 9.58 9.04
C ASN A 219 6.52 9.93 8.08
N LEU A 220 5.77 10.98 8.41
CA LEU A 220 4.64 11.48 7.61
C LEU A 220 4.86 12.96 7.26
N PRO A 221 5.74 13.30 6.30
CA PRO A 221 6.22 14.66 6.07
C PRO A 221 5.11 15.63 5.62
N MET A 222 4.06 15.14 4.96
CA MET A 222 2.90 15.97 4.59
C MET A 222 2.03 16.37 5.79
N LEU A 223 2.35 15.87 6.99
CA LEU A 223 1.62 16.13 8.23
C LEU A 223 2.29 17.06 9.23
N GLU A 224 3.29 17.83 8.83
CA GLU A 224 3.88 18.84 9.72
C GLU A 224 2.84 19.83 10.30
N LYS A 225 1.65 19.97 9.68
CA LYS A 225 0.52 20.78 10.16
C LYS A 225 -0.68 19.98 10.66
N SER A 226 -0.54 18.66 10.77
CA SER A 226 -1.61 17.76 11.23
C SER A 226 -1.72 17.80 12.76
N PRO A 227 -2.92 17.61 13.33
CA PRO A 227 -3.09 17.44 14.78
C PRO A 227 -2.62 16.07 15.28
N LEU A 228 -2.06 15.20 14.42
CA LEU A 228 -1.61 13.87 14.82
C LEU A 228 -0.28 13.94 15.58
N ASP A 229 -0.21 13.22 16.69
CA ASP A 229 1.04 12.98 17.41
C ASP A 229 1.85 11.90 16.68
N LEU A 230 2.88 12.33 15.95
CA LEU A 230 3.76 11.45 15.18
C LEU A 230 4.76 10.69 16.06
N SER A 231 4.79 10.92 17.37
CA SER A 231 5.51 10.07 18.32
C SER A 231 4.73 8.80 18.69
N MET A 232 3.44 8.76 18.32
CA MET A 232 2.57 7.60 18.51
C MET A 232 2.30 6.89 17.19
N ASN A 233 1.89 5.62 17.29
CA ASN A 233 1.44 4.84 16.15
C ASN A 233 0.14 5.41 15.56
N GLN A 234 0.22 5.76 14.27
CA GLN A 234 -0.85 6.33 13.46
C GLN A 234 -0.77 5.73 12.05
N TRP A 235 -1.54 4.68 11.78
CA TRP A 235 -1.43 3.97 10.50
C TRP A 235 -2.61 3.03 10.27
N THR A 236 -2.70 2.49 9.06
CA THR A 236 -3.56 1.33 8.77
C THR A 236 -2.71 0.14 8.38
N VAL A 237 -3.21 -1.05 8.64
CA VAL A 237 -2.60 -2.30 8.21
C VAL A 237 -3.67 -3.22 7.64
N ASP A 238 -3.35 -3.86 6.53
CA ASP A 238 -4.21 -4.77 5.79
C ASP A 238 -3.72 -6.20 6.00
N PHE A 239 -4.62 -7.09 6.43
CA PHE A 239 -4.38 -8.51 6.60
C PHE A 239 -5.29 -9.29 5.66
N ILE A 240 -4.75 -10.30 4.99
CA ILE A 240 -5.50 -11.16 4.09
C ILE A 240 -5.53 -12.59 4.62
N VAL A 241 -6.67 -13.26 4.54
CA VAL A 241 -6.81 -14.63 5.03
C VAL A 241 -6.33 -15.61 3.95
N GLU A 242 -5.25 -16.33 4.22
CA GLU A 242 -4.70 -17.31 3.27
C GLU A 242 -5.56 -18.59 3.24
N ALA A 243 -5.89 -19.10 2.05
CA ALA A 243 -6.72 -20.28 1.88
C ALA A 243 -6.14 -21.56 2.48
N LYS A 244 -4.80 -21.68 2.49
CA LYS A 244 -4.12 -22.91 2.93
C LYS A 244 -4.08 -23.02 4.45
N SER A 245 -3.56 -21.99 5.12
CA SER A 245 -3.48 -21.96 6.58
C SER A 245 -4.79 -21.54 7.24
N ARG A 246 -5.69 -20.87 6.51
CA ARG A 246 -6.90 -20.22 7.04
C ARG A 246 -6.58 -19.16 8.09
N MET A 247 -5.37 -18.59 8.02
CA MET A 247 -4.88 -17.56 8.95
C MET A 247 -4.72 -16.23 8.22
N PRO A 248 -4.99 -15.10 8.90
CA PRO A 248 -4.57 -13.79 8.44
C PRO A 248 -3.06 -13.70 8.26
N LEU A 249 -2.61 -13.06 7.19
CA LEU A 249 -1.22 -12.69 6.93
C LEU A 249 -1.15 -11.19 6.66
N PHE A 250 -0.13 -10.51 7.18
CA PHE A 250 0.14 -9.13 6.80
C PHE A 250 0.30 -9.03 5.29
N LEU A 251 -0.50 -8.14 4.69
CA LEU A 251 -0.50 -7.86 3.26
C LEU A 251 0.19 -6.53 2.97
N GLU A 252 -0.29 -5.44 3.57
CA GLU A 252 0.16 -4.08 3.26
C GLU A 252 -0.07 -3.18 4.47
N GLY A 253 0.73 -2.13 4.61
CA GLY A 253 0.44 -1.06 5.54
C GLY A 253 0.32 0.27 4.82
N GLY A 254 -0.28 1.25 5.50
CA GLY A 254 -0.63 2.51 4.89
C GLY A 254 -0.74 3.65 5.90
N PRO A 255 -0.89 4.88 5.40
CA PRO A 255 -1.04 6.06 6.23
C PRO A 255 -2.30 5.99 7.10
N PRO A 256 -2.40 6.81 8.17
CA PRO A 256 -3.62 6.90 8.95
C PRO A 256 -4.80 7.37 8.08
N ASN A 257 -6.02 7.00 8.46
CA ASN A 257 -7.22 7.62 7.90
C ASN A 257 -7.41 9.01 8.54
N THR A 258 -7.56 10.04 7.71
CA THR A 258 -7.94 11.39 8.19
C THR A 258 -9.06 11.97 7.32
N PRO A 259 -9.78 13.01 7.79
CA PRO A 259 -10.89 13.59 7.03
C PRO A 259 -10.51 14.20 5.66
N VAL A 260 -9.24 14.51 5.43
CA VAL A 260 -8.79 15.25 4.24
C VAL A 260 -7.91 14.40 3.31
N TRP A 261 -7.29 13.34 3.82
CA TRP A 261 -6.32 12.53 3.10
C TRP A 261 -6.08 11.20 3.85
N GLY A 262 -5.38 10.24 3.22
CA GLY A 262 -4.93 9.00 3.87
C GLY A 262 -5.70 7.75 3.44
N ALA A 263 -5.69 6.72 4.28
CA ALA A 263 -6.27 5.43 3.95
C ALA A 263 -7.80 5.50 3.77
N HIS A 264 -8.33 4.82 2.75
CA HIS A 264 -9.78 4.66 2.54
C HIS A 264 -10.45 4.02 3.78
N PRO A 265 -11.64 4.50 4.21
CA PRO A 265 -12.29 4.03 5.45
C PRO A 265 -12.99 2.67 5.31
N CYS A 266 -13.10 2.13 4.09
CA CYS A 266 -13.72 0.84 3.81
C CYS A 266 -15.17 0.80 4.29
N CYS A 267 -15.57 -0.18 5.10
CA CYS A 267 -16.94 -0.32 5.62
C CYS A 267 -17.29 0.74 6.67
N PHE A 268 -16.33 1.59 7.08
CA PHE A 268 -16.61 2.78 7.90
C PHE A 268 -16.96 4.03 7.07
N GLU A 269 -17.16 3.93 5.74
CA GLU A 269 -17.57 5.08 4.91
C GLU A 269 -18.80 5.79 5.51
N GLY A 270 -18.69 7.10 5.75
CA GLY A 270 -19.75 7.90 6.39
C GLY A 270 -19.98 7.64 7.89
N LYS A 271 -19.15 6.82 8.53
CA LYS A 271 -19.24 6.44 9.96
C LYS A 271 -17.95 6.79 10.70
N LYS A 272 -18.02 6.78 12.03
CA LYS A 272 -16.83 6.85 12.88
C LYS A 272 -16.11 5.50 12.81
N ILE A 273 -14.77 5.52 12.71
CA ILE A 273 -13.94 4.32 12.79
C ILE A 273 -13.88 3.89 14.26
N GLU A 274 -14.73 2.93 14.62
CA GLU A 274 -14.82 2.38 15.97
C GLU A 274 -15.39 0.95 15.92
N GLY A 275 -14.72 0.00 16.58
CA GLY A 275 -15.20 -1.38 16.67
C GLY A 275 -14.93 -2.21 15.41
N VAL A 276 -15.92 -3.00 14.97
CA VAL A 276 -15.79 -3.89 13.80
C VAL A 276 -16.86 -3.54 12.77
N ALA A 277 -16.47 -3.34 11.51
CA ALA A 277 -17.38 -3.06 10.40
C ALA A 277 -17.18 -4.09 9.27
N LEU A 278 -18.14 -5.00 9.10
CA LEU A 278 -18.09 -6.05 8.07
C LEU A 278 -18.89 -5.71 6.80
N GLU A 279 -19.67 -4.63 6.86
CA GLU A 279 -20.52 -4.09 5.80
C GLU A 279 -20.72 -2.56 5.97
N LEU A 280 -21.25 -1.91 4.92
CA LEU A 280 -21.43 -0.45 4.85
C LEU A 280 -22.46 0.15 5.80
#